data_AF-A0A2Z2KSV6-F1
#
_entry.id   AF-A0A2Z2KSV6-F1
#
_cell.length_a   1.000
_cell.length_b   1.000
_cell.length_c   1.000
_cell.angle_alpha   90.00
_cell.angle_beta   90.00
_cell.angle_gamma   90.00
#
_symmetry.space_group_name_H-M   'P 1'
#
loop_
_entity.id
_entity.type
_entity.pdbx_description
1 polymer ?
#
loop_
_entity_poly.entity_id
_entity_poly.type
_entity_poly.pdbx_seq_one_letter_code
_entity_poly.pdbx_strand_id
1 'polypeptide(L)'
;MSKAGFKTAGRQPRRFSRHPLAAGWAGCSLVFALAAFVLGMAEEAGLPGRRGTGKPLSRWIGKMLLGILAATAFAGIFNVADAVPSTYIWFAFTSVGLLLLTFTGPVQLLLVVLLSLSITCSVTGVFLQRLLGWICRQAVFSAGLLASGLAAMKPESGGSGRYWLLLEPDRATDTEPGANQAATWTYGGVDSYRKEFTAASSLPTPAVDGSDLLAAWSPARRAFFGFGPTQLPLNGRVWMPEGEGPFPLVLAVHGNHPATEASDRGLAYLGQLLAARGYICASIDQNFLNTLPNDELYTLEQLKREIGLRGRLILEHLGLWQHWNESEEHRLCGTIDLSRIALIGHGRGSAAVIAAALQNYVSRKAAHEAATCFEIASVVSLAGTDADWRQEGTALEEADFSFLALQGSEDMEVSPLWVERQYRRIGSSAEHAGCKALINIQGADHSSFNTVWGRPDGQRRLAAKRLLSPARQQQAAAVFISAFLDATLRGEDSARRVFRDSGKTRQRLPGFRYSCRSEGFTETNN
;
A
#
# COMPACT_ATOMS: atom_id res chain seq x y z
N MET A 1 -46.23 -23.42 -80.38
CA MET A 1 -44.91 -23.83 -79.85
C MET A 1 -44.24 -22.61 -79.24
N SER A 2 -43.90 -22.74 -77.95
CA SER A 2 -43.47 -21.70 -77.02
C SER A 2 -42.06 -21.17 -77.31
N LYS A 3 -41.88 -19.84 -77.26
CA LYS A 3 -40.56 -19.20 -77.08
C LYS A 3 -40.40 -18.89 -75.58
N ALA A 4 -39.41 -19.53 -74.98
CA ALA A 4 -39.01 -19.35 -73.60
C ALA A 4 -38.48 -17.93 -73.34
N GLY A 5 -39.03 -17.25 -72.34
CA GLY A 5 -38.50 -16.02 -71.78
C GLY A 5 -37.91 -16.27 -70.40
N PHE A 6 -36.61 -16.07 -70.25
CA PHE A 6 -35.89 -16.08 -68.97
C PHE A 6 -36.40 -14.92 -68.08
N LYS A 7 -36.95 -15.22 -66.89
CA LYS A 7 -37.17 -14.23 -65.82
C LYS A 7 -35.93 -14.19 -64.93
N THR A 8 -35.20 -13.09 -64.95
CA THR A 8 -34.18 -12.75 -63.95
C THR A 8 -34.88 -12.34 -62.65
N ALA A 9 -34.65 -13.12 -61.59
CA ALA A 9 -35.10 -12.78 -60.24
C ALA A 9 -34.20 -11.67 -59.67
N GLY A 10 -34.64 -10.41 -59.75
CA GLY A 10 -34.03 -9.31 -59.03
C GLY A 10 -34.28 -9.47 -57.52
N ARG A 11 -33.23 -9.82 -56.76
CA ARG A 11 -33.22 -9.65 -55.30
C ARG A 11 -33.29 -8.15 -54.99
N GLN A 12 -34.38 -7.71 -54.35
CA GLN A 12 -34.40 -6.39 -53.73
C GLN A 12 -33.39 -6.33 -52.57
N PRO A 13 -32.66 -5.22 -52.37
CA PRO A 13 -31.85 -5.03 -51.18
C PRO A 13 -32.76 -4.96 -49.95
N ARG A 14 -32.51 -5.80 -48.95
CA ARG A 14 -33.16 -5.71 -47.64
C ARG A 14 -32.84 -4.33 -47.04
N ARG A 15 -33.81 -3.42 -47.04
CA ARG A 15 -33.74 -2.21 -46.21
C ARG A 15 -33.77 -2.66 -44.74
N PHE A 16 -32.70 -2.36 -44.00
CA PHE A 16 -32.73 -2.43 -42.54
C PHE A 16 -33.80 -1.45 -42.04
N SER A 17 -34.96 -1.96 -41.62
CA SER A 17 -35.93 -1.15 -40.89
C SER A 17 -35.36 -0.86 -39.50
N ARG A 18 -34.94 0.39 -39.28
CA ARG A 18 -34.63 0.89 -37.94
C ARG A 18 -35.94 0.98 -37.17
N HIS A 19 -36.29 -0.06 -36.41
CA HIS A 19 -37.34 0.07 -35.40
C HIS A 19 -36.86 1.08 -34.35
N PRO A 20 -37.65 2.12 -34.01
CA PRO A 20 -37.31 3.01 -32.92
C PRO A 20 -37.19 2.18 -31.63
N LEU A 21 -36.18 2.48 -30.81
CA LEU A 21 -35.98 1.85 -29.51
C LEU A 21 -37.30 1.92 -28.72
N ALA A 22 -37.80 0.79 -28.22
CA ALA A 22 -38.93 0.82 -27.31
C ALA A 22 -38.56 1.72 -26.12
N ALA A 23 -39.47 2.57 -25.68
CA ALA A 23 -39.19 3.70 -24.79
C ALA A 23 -38.41 3.34 -23.50
N GLY A 24 -38.59 2.12 -22.97
CA GLY A 24 -37.83 1.61 -21.82
C GLY A 24 -36.33 1.44 -22.11
N TRP A 25 -35.95 1.02 -23.31
CA TRP A 25 -34.56 0.85 -23.72
C TRP A 25 -33.86 2.19 -23.98
N ALA A 26 -34.57 3.17 -24.53
CA ALA A 26 -34.04 4.52 -24.73
C ALA A 26 -33.71 5.22 -23.40
N GLY A 27 -34.54 5.02 -22.37
CA GLY A 27 -34.31 5.55 -21.03
C GLY A 27 -33.08 4.93 -20.35
N CYS A 28 -32.93 3.60 -20.40
CA CYS A 28 -31.77 2.91 -19.84
C CYS A 28 -30.46 3.37 -20.48
N SER A 29 -30.40 3.47 -21.81
CA SER A 29 -29.20 3.93 -22.53
C SER A 29 -28.78 5.34 -22.15
N LEU A 30 -29.75 6.25 -21.93
CA LEU A 30 -29.47 7.63 -21.51
C LEU A 30 -28.92 7.68 -20.08
N VAL A 31 -29.45 6.87 -19.18
CA VAL A 31 -29.01 6.80 -17.77
C VAL A 31 -27.60 6.22 -17.67
N PHE A 32 -27.29 5.16 -18.43
CA PHE A 32 -25.94 4.61 -18.45
C PHE A 32 -24.92 5.57 -19.06
N ALA A 33 -25.28 6.28 -20.14
CA ALA A 33 -24.42 7.31 -20.73
C ALA A 33 -24.18 8.46 -19.75
N LEU A 34 -25.22 8.90 -19.04
CA LEU A 34 -25.11 9.97 -18.03
C LEU A 34 -24.28 9.53 -16.82
N ALA A 35 -24.47 8.29 -16.33
CA ALA A 35 -23.68 7.74 -15.22
C ALA A 35 -22.20 7.62 -15.60
N ALA A 36 -21.89 7.10 -16.80
CA ALA A 36 -20.53 7.04 -17.30
C ALA A 36 -19.91 8.44 -17.48
N PHE A 37 -20.68 9.41 -17.95
CA PHE A 37 -20.25 10.80 -18.10
C PHE A 37 -19.95 11.46 -16.74
N VAL A 38 -20.85 11.31 -15.76
CA VAL A 38 -20.68 11.87 -14.42
C VAL A 38 -19.50 11.24 -13.68
N LEU A 39 -19.32 9.92 -13.80
CA LEU A 39 -18.18 9.20 -13.22
C LEU A 39 -16.86 9.61 -13.88
N GLY A 40 -16.84 9.78 -15.21
CA GLY A 40 -15.66 10.27 -15.93
C GLY A 40 -15.30 11.72 -15.57
N MET A 41 -16.29 12.59 -15.37
CA MET A 41 -16.08 13.97 -14.91
C MET A 41 -15.60 14.04 -13.45
N ALA A 42 -16.11 13.17 -12.57
CA ALA A 42 -15.69 13.08 -11.18
C ALA A 42 -14.23 12.62 -11.03
N GLU A 43 -13.73 11.78 -11.95
CA GLU A 43 -12.34 11.35 -12.01
C GLU A 43 -11.39 12.48 -12.45
N GLU A 44 -11.76 13.27 -13.48
CA GLU A 44 -10.96 14.44 -13.90
C GLU A 44 -10.92 15.55 -12.84
N ALA A 45 -12.01 15.75 -12.10
CA ALA A 45 -12.05 16.68 -10.97
C ALA A 45 -11.31 16.16 -9.72
N GLY A 46 -10.98 14.86 -9.68
CA GLY A 46 -10.37 14.17 -8.54
C GLY A 46 -8.86 13.94 -8.63
N LEU A 47 -8.18 14.36 -9.70
CA LEU A 47 -6.75 14.09 -9.93
C LEU A 47 -5.87 15.36 -9.85
N PRO A 48 -5.32 15.73 -8.68
CA PRO A 48 -4.23 16.70 -8.61
C PRO A 48 -2.88 15.96 -8.66
N GLY A 49 -2.13 16.08 -9.77
CA GLY A 49 -0.70 15.74 -9.77
C GLY A 49 -0.04 15.44 -11.11
N ARG A 50 -0.76 14.96 -12.14
CA ARG A 50 -0.15 14.61 -13.43
C ARG A 50 -0.10 15.79 -14.39
N ARG A 51 0.84 16.73 -14.16
CA ARG A 51 1.33 17.65 -15.22
C ARG A 51 2.23 16.88 -16.21
N GLY A 52 1.64 15.92 -16.92
CA GLY A 52 2.20 15.36 -18.15
C GLY A 52 1.58 16.09 -19.33
N THR A 53 2.40 16.56 -20.26
CA THR A 53 2.11 17.48 -21.38
C THR A 53 1.13 16.99 -22.46
N GLY A 54 0.37 15.92 -22.20
CA GLY A 54 -0.77 15.53 -23.04
C GLY A 54 -2.05 16.19 -22.52
N LYS A 55 -2.74 16.97 -23.37
CA LYS A 55 -4.00 17.64 -23.02
C LYS A 55 -5.00 16.61 -22.45
N PRO A 56 -5.62 16.82 -21.27
CA PRO A 56 -6.54 15.85 -20.63
C PRO A 56 -7.64 15.36 -21.59
N LEU A 57 -8.12 16.27 -22.43
CA LEU A 57 -9.09 16.00 -23.49
C LEU A 57 -8.65 14.90 -24.48
N SER A 58 -7.38 14.80 -24.86
CA SER A 58 -6.93 13.80 -25.83
C SER A 58 -6.87 12.39 -25.24
N ARG A 59 -6.57 12.27 -23.94
CA ARG A 59 -6.64 10.98 -23.22
C ARG A 59 -8.07 10.54 -22.99
N TRP A 60 -8.95 11.49 -22.66
CA TRP A 60 -10.39 11.22 -22.53
C TRP A 60 -11.00 10.77 -23.86
N ILE A 61 -10.70 11.48 -24.96
CA ILE A 61 -11.09 11.08 -26.32
C ILE A 61 -10.52 9.71 -26.68
N GLY A 62 -9.25 9.42 -26.35
CA GLY A 62 -8.64 8.11 -26.60
C GLY A 62 -9.35 6.96 -25.89
N LYS A 63 -9.72 7.13 -24.61
CA LYS A 63 -10.48 6.14 -23.85
C LYS A 63 -11.88 5.93 -24.44
N MET A 64 -12.56 7.00 -24.85
CA MET A 64 -13.87 6.93 -25.51
C MET A 64 -13.79 6.17 -26.84
N LEU A 65 -12.78 6.47 -27.67
CA LEU A 65 -12.57 5.80 -28.96
C LEU A 65 -12.28 4.30 -28.80
N LEU A 66 -11.50 3.91 -27.79
CA LEU A 66 -11.22 2.50 -27.50
C LEU A 66 -12.47 1.75 -27.01
N GLY A 67 -13.29 2.39 -26.16
CA GLY A 67 -14.57 1.84 -25.72
C GLY A 67 -15.57 1.67 -26.87
N ILE A 68 -15.62 2.64 -27.79
CA ILE A 68 -16.40 2.58 -29.03
C ILE A 68 -15.91 1.40 -29.91
N LEU A 69 -14.60 1.25 -30.11
CA LEU A 69 -14.02 0.14 -30.89
C LEU A 69 -14.35 -1.24 -30.29
N ALA A 70 -14.19 -1.39 -28.96
CA ALA A 70 -14.54 -2.62 -28.25
C ALA A 70 -16.04 -2.94 -28.38
N ALA A 71 -16.91 -1.94 -28.19
CA ALA A 71 -18.35 -2.10 -28.37
C ALA A 71 -18.74 -2.47 -29.81
N THR A 72 -18.02 -1.93 -30.80
CA THR A 72 -18.23 -2.28 -32.21
C THR A 72 -17.86 -3.73 -32.51
N ALA A 73 -16.73 -4.21 -31.96
CA ALA A 73 -16.28 -5.59 -32.11
C ALA A 73 -17.25 -6.59 -31.44
N PHE A 74 -17.74 -6.27 -30.25
CA PHE A 74 -18.72 -7.10 -29.55
C PHE A 74 -20.12 -7.07 -30.20
N ALA A 75 -20.57 -5.93 -30.72
CA ALA A 75 -21.82 -5.84 -31.47
C ALA A 75 -21.79 -6.66 -32.78
N GLY A 76 -20.62 -6.81 -33.41
CA GLY A 76 -20.41 -7.70 -34.55
C GLY A 76 -20.63 -9.18 -34.20
N ILE A 77 -20.28 -9.59 -32.98
CA ILE A 77 -20.42 -10.98 -32.50
C ILE A 77 -21.89 -11.30 -32.15
N PHE A 78 -22.65 -10.34 -31.63
CA PHE A 78 -24.05 -10.54 -31.22
C PHE A 78 -25.10 -10.23 -32.30
N ASN A 79 -24.72 -9.69 -33.45
CA ASN A 79 -25.58 -9.54 -34.63
C ASN A 79 -26.05 -10.89 -35.25
N VAL A 80 -25.63 -12.02 -34.67
CA VAL A 80 -26.03 -13.38 -35.08
C VAL A 80 -27.33 -13.83 -34.38
N ALA A 81 -27.76 -13.16 -33.30
CA ALA A 81 -28.98 -13.51 -32.59
C ALA A 81 -30.03 -12.39 -32.77
N ASP A 82 -30.91 -12.54 -33.77
CA ASP A 82 -32.02 -11.63 -34.14
C ASP A 82 -33.04 -11.29 -33.01
N ALA A 83 -32.72 -11.57 -31.74
CA ALA A 83 -33.59 -11.41 -30.59
C ALA A 83 -33.42 -10.08 -29.84
N VAL A 84 -32.32 -9.33 -30.05
CA VAL A 84 -32.00 -8.12 -29.25
C VAL A 84 -31.64 -6.94 -30.16
N PRO A 85 -32.23 -5.74 -29.95
CA PRO A 85 -31.89 -4.56 -30.73
C PRO A 85 -30.39 -4.26 -30.66
N SER A 86 -29.75 -4.13 -31.82
CA SER A 86 -28.29 -3.93 -31.93
C SER A 86 -27.79 -2.68 -31.20
N THR A 87 -28.64 -1.66 -31.05
CA THR A 87 -28.39 -0.46 -30.25
C THR A 87 -28.31 -0.73 -28.76
N TYR A 88 -29.11 -1.65 -28.22
CA TYR A 88 -29.06 -2.03 -26.81
C TYR A 88 -27.79 -2.83 -26.49
N ILE A 89 -27.43 -3.78 -27.37
CA ILE A 89 -26.16 -4.51 -27.29
C ILE A 89 -25.00 -3.51 -27.27
N TRP A 90 -25.03 -2.53 -28.18
CA TRP A 90 -24.02 -1.47 -28.23
C TRP A 90 -23.87 -0.71 -26.91
N PHE A 91 -24.98 -0.21 -26.35
CA PHE A 91 -24.94 0.54 -25.09
C PHE A 91 -24.54 -0.32 -23.89
N ALA A 92 -25.02 -1.56 -23.79
CA ALA A 92 -24.69 -2.47 -22.70
C ALA A 92 -23.20 -2.82 -22.71
N PHE A 93 -22.65 -3.21 -23.87
CA PHE A 93 -21.24 -3.57 -23.98
C PHE A 93 -20.30 -2.36 -23.86
N THR A 94 -20.70 -1.17 -24.36
CA THR A 94 -19.94 0.07 -24.12
C THR A 94 -19.90 0.41 -22.64
N SER A 95 -21.02 0.27 -21.94
CA SER A 95 -21.13 0.59 -20.50
C SER A 95 -20.34 -0.40 -19.65
N VAL A 96 -20.38 -1.70 -19.99
CA VAL A 96 -19.53 -2.72 -19.36
C VAL A 96 -18.05 -2.44 -19.64
N GLY A 97 -17.67 -2.12 -20.88
CA GLY A 97 -16.30 -1.76 -21.22
C GLY A 97 -15.79 -0.54 -20.47
N LEU A 98 -16.62 0.50 -20.31
CA LEU A 98 -16.29 1.69 -19.52
C LEU A 98 -16.21 1.37 -18.02
N LEU A 99 -17.09 0.53 -17.48
CA LEU A 99 -17.04 0.09 -16.09
C LEU A 99 -15.80 -0.77 -15.79
N LEU A 100 -15.41 -1.67 -16.70
CA LEU A 100 -14.16 -2.44 -16.60
C LEU A 100 -12.91 -1.55 -16.63
N LEU A 101 -12.94 -0.44 -17.39
CA LEU A 101 -11.83 0.51 -17.48
C LEU A 101 -11.76 1.50 -16.29
N THR A 102 -12.82 1.62 -15.51
CA THR A 102 -12.95 2.60 -14.41
C THR A 102 -12.92 1.96 -13.02
N PHE A 103 -13.12 0.65 -12.90
CA PHE A 103 -13.19 -0.04 -11.61
C PHE A 103 -11.83 -0.61 -11.18
N THR A 104 -11.32 -0.13 -10.04
CA THR A 104 -10.00 -0.50 -9.48
C THR A 104 -10.09 -1.52 -8.33
N GLY A 105 -11.23 -2.22 -8.17
CA GLY A 105 -11.45 -3.21 -7.11
C GLY A 105 -11.35 -4.67 -7.60
N PRO A 106 -11.52 -5.67 -6.71
CA PRO A 106 -11.44 -7.09 -7.06
C PRO A 106 -12.49 -7.47 -8.12
N VAL A 107 -12.10 -8.26 -9.12
CA VAL A 107 -12.95 -8.66 -10.27
C VAL A 107 -14.26 -9.34 -9.83
N GLN A 108 -14.25 -10.09 -8.72
CA GLN A 108 -15.44 -10.71 -8.16
C GLN A 108 -16.46 -9.66 -7.68
N LEU A 109 -15.98 -8.57 -7.08
CA LEU A 109 -16.82 -7.45 -6.64
C LEU A 109 -17.36 -6.67 -7.85
N LEU A 110 -16.54 -6.51 -8.89
CA LEU A 110 -16.93 -5.88 -10.16
C LEU A 110 -18.09 -6.63 -10.82
N LEU A 111 -18.01 -7.96 -10.88
CA LEU A 111 -19.08 -8.78 -11.45
C LEU A 111 -20.38 -8.66 -10.64
N VAL A 112 -20.30 -8.66 -9.31
CA VAL A 112 -21.47 -8.47 -8.44
C VAL A 112 -22.07 -7.08 -8.64
N VAL A 113 -21.25 -6.01 -8.66
CA VAL A 113 -21.71 -4.64 -8.88
C VAL A 113 -22.33 -4.48 -10.26
N LEU A 114 -21.74 -5.07 -11.31
CA LEU A 114 -22.29 -5.07 -12.66
C LEU A 114 -23.63 -5.80 -12.74
N LEU A 115 -23.75 -6.95 -12.08
CA LEU A 115 -24.99 -7.72 -12.03
C LEU A 115 -26.06 -6.96 -11.24
N SER A 116 -25.69 -6.39 -10.10
CA SER A 116 -26.58 -5.59 -9.25
C SER A 116 -27.05 -4.33 -9.98
N LEU A 117 -26.17 -3.56 -10.62
CA LEU A 117 -26.57 -2.41 -11.43
C LEU A 117 -27.48 -2.83 -12.59
N SER A 118 -27.18 -3.95 -13.26
CA SER A 118 -28.00 -4.43 -14.37
C SER A 118 -29.41 -4.80 -13.91
N ILE A 119 -29.54 -5.44 -12.75
CA ILE A 119 -30.83 -5.81 -12.16
C ILE A 119 -31.55 -4.54 -11.65
N THR A 120 -30.87 -3.68 -10.89
CA THR A 120 -31.45 -2.48 -10.31
C THR A 120 -31.90 -1.47 -11.37
N CYS A 121 -31.11 -1.24 -12.41
CA CYS A 121 -31.48 -0.39 -13.55
C CYS A 121 -32.63 -0.99 -14.37
N SER A 122 -32.69 -2.32 -14.53
CA SER A 122 -33.81 -2.97 -15.22
C SER A 122 -35.13 -2.83 -14.45
N VAL A 123 -35.08 -2.96 -13.12
CA VAL A 123 -36.27 -2.81 -12.25
C VAL A 123 -36.69 -1.35 -12.13
N THR A 124 -35.76 -0.42 -11.95
CA THR A 124 -36.06 1.02 -11.84
C THR A 124 -36.51 1.63 -13.17
N GLY A 125 -36.02 1.15 -14.32
CA GLY A 125 -36.47 1.60 -15.64
C GLY A 125 -37.94 1.29 -15.91
N VAL A 126 -38.41 0.10 -15.50
CA VAL A 126 -39.84 -0.28 -15.57
C VAL A 126 -40.71 0.58 -14.65
N PHE A 127 -40.19 0.91 -13.46
CA PHE A 127 -40.89 1.76 -12.50
C PHE A 127 -40.98 3.23 -12.97
N LEU A 128 -39.88 3.80 -13.48
CA LEU A 128 -39.85 5.16 -14.03
C LEU A 128 -40.77 5.33 -15.23
N GLN A 129 -40.88 4.33 -16.11
CA GLN A 129 -41.77 4.38 -17.26
C GLN A 129 -43.25 4.39 -16.85
N ARG A 130 -43.62 3.63 -15.80
CA ARG A 130 -44.97 3.63 -15.24
C ARG A 130 -45.28 4.95 -14.51
N LEU A 131 -44.28 5.53 -13.83
CA LEU A 131 -44.40 6.81 -13.15
C LEU A 131 -44.50 7.99 -14.12
N LEU A 132 -43.64 8.07 -15.16
CA LEU A 132 -43.73 9.10 -16.21
C LEU A 132 -45.02 8.98 -17.03
N GLY A 133 -45.49 7.76 -17.31
CA GLY A 133 -46.78 7.53 -17.98
C GLY A 133 -48.01 7.89 -17.13
N TRP A 134 -47.85 8.04 -15.82
CA TRP A 134 -48.87 8.53 -14.88
C TRP A 134 -48.79 10.05 -14.71
N ILE A 135 -47.58 10.61 -14.59
CA ILE A 135 -47.31 12.06 -14.50
C ILE A 135 -47.74 12.78 -15.79
N CYS A 136 -47.46 12.24 -16.97
CA CYS A 136 -47.89 12.83 -18.25
C CYS A 136 -49.42 12.82 -18.46
N ARG A 137 -50.16 11.98 -17.71
CA ARG A 137 -51.64 11.99 -17.72
C ARG A 137 -52.25 13.00 -16.75
N GLN A 138 -51.50 13.40 -15.71
CA GLN A 138 -51.90 14.41 -14.74
C GLN A 138 -51.44 15.84 -15.13
N ALA A 139 -50.37 15.96 -15.94
CA ALA A 139 -49.76 17.24 -16.31
C ALA A 139 -50.55 18.09 -17.32
N VAL A 140 -51.71 17.64 -17.82
CA VAL A 140 -52.59 18.45 -18.68
C VAL A 140 -53.52 19.36 -17.84
N PHE A 141 -53.63 19.18 -16.52
CA PHE A 141 -54.59 19.94 -15.70
C PHE A 141 -54.00 20.92 -14.68
N SER A 142 -52.67 21.02 -14.54
CA SER A 142 -52.05 21.86 -13.48
C SER A 142 -50.84 22.70 -13.92
N ALA A 143 -50.67 22.92 -15.23
CA ALA A 143 -49.66 23.85 -15.77
C ALA A 143 -50.16 25.31 -15.90
N GLY A 144 -51.35 25.64 -15.38
CA GLY A 144 -51.94 26.98 -15.48
C GLY A 144 -51.69 27.92 -14.29
N LEU A 145 -51.15 27.44 -13.17
CA LEU A 145 -51.17 28.21 -11.91
C LEU A 145 -49.80 28.53 -11.28
N LEU A 146 -48.70 28.05 -11.86
CA LEU A 146 -47.35 28.30 -11.36
C LEU A 146 -46.56 29.35 -12.17
N ALA A 147 -47.20 29.99 -13.15
CA ALA A 147 -46.59 31.02 -14.00
C ALA A 147 -46.75 32.45 -13.45
N SER A 148 -47.38 32.64 -12.28
CA SER A 148 -47.62 33.95 -11.66
C SER A 148 -46.87 34.19 -10.34
N GLY A 149 -46.01 33.25 -9.91
CA GLY A 149 -45.32 33.34 -8.60
C GLY A 149 -43.85 33.80 -8.63
N LEU A 150 -43.20 33.83 -9.79
CA LEU A 150 -41.78 34.17 -9.93
C LEU A 150 -41.58 35.48 -10.69
N ALA A 151 -42.24 36.52 -10.19
CA ALA A 151 -41.97 37.92 -10.52
C ALA A 151 -42.08 38.77 -9.25
N ALA A 152 -41.31 38.42 -8.22
CA ALA A 152 -41.04 39.29 -7.08
C ALA A 152 -39.62 39.04 -6.57
N MET A 153 -38.71 39.86 -7.09
CA MET A 153 -37.35 40.08 -6.57
C MET A 153 -37.40 40.49 -5.09
N LYS A 154 -36.38 40.28 -4.24
CA LYS A 154 -35.01 40.81 -4.34
C LYS A 154 -34.01 40.08 -3.42
N PRO A 155 -32.69 40.30 -3.61
CA PRO A 155 -31.61 39.74 -2.80
C PRO A 155 -31.25 40.66 -1.62
N GLU A 156 -30.93 40.07 -0.47
CA GLU A 156 -30.27 40.77 0.62
C GLU A 156 -28.90 40.17 0.95
N SER A 157 -27.95 41.08 1.01
CA SER A 157 -26.57 41.00 1.46
C SER A 157 -26.45 40.99 2.99
N GLY A 158 -25.40 40.34 3.50
CA GLY A 158 -24.77 40.75 4.77
C GLY A 158 -24.46 39.59 5.72
N GLY A 159 -23.21 39.47 6.16
CA GLY A 159 -22.87 38.63 7.32
C GLY A 159 -21.47 38.02 7.32
N SER A 160 -20.45 38.87 7.53
CA SER A 160 -19.05 38.56 7.83
C SER A 160 -18.80 37.83 9.16
N GLY A 161 -17.67 37.10 9.25
CA GLY A 161 -17.01 36.76 10.53
C GLY A 161 -16.19 35.46 10.48
N ARG A 162 -14.97 35.44 9.89
CA ARG A 162 -13.68 35.52 10.61
C ARG A 162 -13.67 34.90 12.02
N TYR A 163 -13.00 33.76 12.16
CA TYR A 163 -12.19 33.45 13.34
C TYR A 163 -10.79 33.03 12.87
N TRP A 164 -9.83 33.87 13.23
CA TRP A 164 -8.39 33.68 13.10
C TRP A 164 -7.86 32.82 14.25
N LEU A 165 -6.64 32.29 14.04
CA LEU A 165 -5.56 32.06 15.01
C LEU A 165 -5.96 31.84 16.47
N LEU A 166 -5.60 30.67 17.00
CA LEU A 166 -4.86 30.52 18.26
C LEU A 166 -4.52 29.03 18.40
N LEU A 167 -3.23 28.74 18.21
CA LEU A 167 -2.43 27.70 18.85
C LEU A 167 -1.13 27.64 18.04
N GLU A 168 -0.23 28.56 18.37
CA GLU A 168 1.19 28.29 18.20
C GLU A 168 1.46 26.95 18.90
N PRO A 169 2.06 25.95 18.23
CA PRO A 169 2.75 24.94 18.97
C PRO A 169 3.93 25.65 19.61
N ASP A 170 3.91 25.72 20.94
CA ASP A 170 5.09 25.85 21.78
C ASP A 170 6.28 25.22 21.09
N ARG A 171 7.40 25.96 21.12
CA ARG A 171 8.74 25.46 20.84
C ARG A 171 8.78 23.98 21.20
N ALA A 172 8.89 23.14 20.17
CA ALA A 172 9.39 21.80 20.38
C ALA A 172 10.64 22.01 21.24
N THR A 173 10.58 21.56 22.49
CA THR A 173 11.76 21.44 23.34
C THR A 173 12.82 20.83 22.46
N ASP A 174 13.88 21.60 22.26
CA ASP A 174 15.04 21.24 21.46
C ASP A 174 15.47 19.83 21.91
N THR A 175 15.04 18.81 21.18
CA THR A 175 15.86 17.61 21.06
C THR A 175 16.96 18.06 20.14
N GLU A 176 17.95 18.74 20.71
CA GLU A 176 19.18 19.06 19.99
C GLU A 176 19.64 17.75 19.35
N PRO A 177 19.75 17.67 18.01
CA PRO A 177 20.44 16.57 17.39
C PRO A 177 21.87 16.64 17.95
N GLY A 178 22.24 15.65 18.76
CA GLY A 178 23.60 15.53 19.27
C GLY A 178 24.58 15.70 18.12
N ALA A 179 25.61 16.50 18.33
CA ALA A 179 26.51 17.08 17.33
C ALA A 179 27.36 16.08 16.50
N ASN A 180 27.02 14.80 16.46
CA ASN A 180 27.74 13.80 15.66
C ASN A 180 26.91 13.47 14.41
N GLN A 181 27.28 14.05 13.27
CA GLN A 181 26.62 13.76 12.00
C GLN A 181 26.91 12.31 11.59
N ALA A 182 25.90 11.44 11.63
CA ALA A 182 26.02 10.05 11.20
C ALA A 182 26.59 9.96 9.77
N ALA A 183 27.64 9.15 9.60
CA ALA A 183 28.19 8.89 8.27
C ALA A 183 27.14 8.15 7.44
N THR A 184 26.76 8.72 6.30
CA THR A 184 25.70 8.19 5.45
C THR A 184 26.27 7.71 4.12
N TRP A 185 25.99 6.47 3.76
CA TRP A 185 26.46 5.85 2.51
C TRP A 185 25.46 4.80 2.01
N THR A 186 25.73 4.19 0.86
CA THR A 186 24.86 3.19 0.24
C THR A 186 25.65 1.97 -0.18
N TYR A 187 24.95 0.86 -0.39
CA TYR A 187 25.50 -0.32 -1.05
C TYR A 187 24.46 -0.88 -2.02
N GLY A 188 24.91 -1.56 -3.06
CA GLY A 188 24.01 -2.23 -3.99
C GLY A 188 24.68 -2.89 -5.17
N GLY A 189 23.86 -3.56 -5.96
CA GLY A 189 24.33 -4.27 -7.15
C GLY A 189 24.90 -3.30 -8.19
N VAL A 190 25.94 -3.73 -8.90
CA VAL A 190 26.63 -2.92 -9.92
C VAL A 190 25.66 -2.43 -11.02
N ASP A 191 24.65 -3.23 -11.33
CA ASP A 191 23.59 -2.92 -12.30
C ASP A 191 22.24 -2.63 -11.62
N SER A 192 22.25 -2.03 -10.43
CA SER A 192 21.03 -1.68 -9.72
C SER A 192 20.17 -0.69 -10.51
N TYR A 193 18.86 -0.93 -10.50
CA TYR A 193 17.84 -0.11 -11.18
C TYR A 193 17.72 1.33 -10.66
N ARG A 194 18.42 1.65 -9.57
CA ARG A 194 18.46 2.98 -8.93
C ARG A 194 19.90 3.48 -8.87
N LYS A 195 20.12 4.67 -9.43
CA LYS A 195 21.46 5.26 -9.64
C LYS A 195 22.23 5.52 -8.35
N GLU A 196 21.54 5.78 -7.24
CA GLU A 196 22.22 5.98 -5.96
C GLU A 196 22.96 4.74 -5.46
N PHE A 197 22.50 3.53 -5.82
CA PHE A 197 23.12 2.28 -5.42
C PHE A 197 24.29 1.87 -6.32
N THR A 198 24.43 2.51 -7.49
CA THR A 198 25.54 2.32 -8.43
C THR A 198 26.54 3.48 -8.44
N ALA A 199 26.36 4.47 -7.56
CA ALA A 199 27.28 5.59 -7.42
C ALA A 199 28.67 5.11 -6.97
N ALA A 200 29.74 5.83 -7.34
CA ALA A 200 31.12 5.46 -6.97
C ALA A 200 31.35 5.39 -5.44
N SER A 201 30.53 6.07 -4.65
CA SER A 201 30.55 6.02 -3.18
C SER A 201 29.79 4.81 -2.58
N SER A 202 29.12 4.02 -3.43
CA SER A 202 28.32 2.88 -3.04
C SER A 202 29.17 1.62 -2.98
N LEU A 203 29.03 0.80 -1.92
CA LEU A 203 29.72 -0.49 -1.88
C LEU A 203 29.04 -1.50 -2.84
N PRO A 204 29.79 -2.15 -3.74
CA PRO A 204 29.20 -3.12 -4.66
C PRO A 204 28.80 -4.40 -3.91
N THR A 205 27.69 -5.00 -4.33
CA THR A 205 27.18 -6.26 -3.77
C THR A 205 26.93 -7.32 -4.85
N PRO A 206 26.98 -8.61 -4.50
CA PRO A 206 26.50 -9.66 -5.40
C PRO A 206 24.98 -9.57 -5.59
N ALA A 207 24.49 -10.28 -6.61
CA ALA A 207 23.07 -10.51 -6.83
C ALA A 207 22.63 -11.84 -6.19
N VAL A 208 21.36 -11.95 -5.82
CA VAL A 208 20.76 -13.13 -5.20
C VAL A 208 19.79 -13.79 -6.17
N ASP A 209 19.83 -15.13 -6.24
CA ASP A 209 18.79 -15.92 -6.90
C ASP A 209 17.67 -16.24 -5.90
N GLY A 210 16.47 -15.71 -6.15
CA GLY A 210 15.25 -15.98 -5.40
C GLY A 210 14.15 -16.61 -6.26
N SER A 211 14.51 -17.24 -7.38
CA SER A 211 13.56 -17.84 -8.33
C SER A 211 12.81 -19.07 -7.79
N ASP A 212 13.33 -19.70 -6.73
CA ASP A 212 12.73 -20.83 -6.03
C ASP A 212 11.53 -20.43 -5.15
N LEU A 213 11.60 -19.24 -4.54
CA LEU A 213 10.55 -18.74 -3.64
C LEU A 213 9.49 -17.91 -4.35
N LEU A 214 9.82 -17.32 -5.50
CA LEU A 214 8.94 -16.40 -6.19
C LEU A 214 8.16 -17.09 -7.31
N ALA A 215 6.84 -17.08 -7.19
CA ALA A 215 5.96 -17.42 -8.31
C ALA A 215 5.50 -16.14 -9.03
N ALA A 216 5.61 -16.13 -10.36
CA ALA A 216 5.14 -15.10 -11.29
C ALA A 216 5.90 -13.76 -11.30
N TRP A 217 7.11 -13.73 -11.89
CA TRP A 217 7.80 -12.48 -12.27
C TRP A 217 7.42 -12.06 -13.68
N SER A 218 6.59 -11.03 -13.82
CA SER A 218 6.04 -10.63 -15.12
C SER A 218 7.12 -10.08 -16.08
N PRO A 219 6.93 -10.22 -17.41
CA PRO A 219 7.79 -9.56 -18.40
C PRO A 219 7.82 -8.03 -18.24
N ALA A 220 6.69 -7.44 -17.84
CA ALA A 220 6.60 -6.00 -17.58
C ALA A 220 7.49 -5.57 -16.40
N ARG A 221 7.49 -6.37 -15.31
CA ARG A 221 8.37 -6.16 -14.16
C ARG A 221 9.85 -6.28 -14.55
N ARG A 222 10.20 -7.30 -15.34
CA ARG A 222 11.56 -7.46 -15.88
C ARG A 222 11.98 -6.26 -16.74
N ALA A 223 11.09 -5.77 -17.60
CA ALA A 223 11.37 -4.60 -18.44
C ALA A 223 11.52 -3.31 -17.61
N PHE A 224 10.75 -3.16 -16.53
CA PHE A 224 10.82 -1.99 -15.66
C PHE A 224 12.11 -1.96 -14.81
N PHE A 225 12.46 -3.09 -14.19
CA PHE A 225 13.62 -3.16 -13.28
C PHE A 225 14.93 -3.53 -13.96
N GLY A 226 14.89 -4.12 -15.16
CA GLY A 226 16.09 -4.57 -15.88
C GLY A 226 16.64 -5.93 -15.43
N PHE A 227 16.05 -6.57 -14.42
CA PHE A 227 16.47 -7.88 -13.92
C PHE A 227 15.30 -8.83 -13.66
N GLY A 228 15.63 -10.10 -13.44
CA GLY A 228 14.69 -11.17 -13.11
C GLY A 228 14.90 -11.72 -11.69
N PRO A 229 14.11 -12.72 -11.28
CA PRO A 229 14.19 -13.29 -9.95
C PRO A 229 15.51 -14.01 -9.65
N THR A 230 16.34 -14.28 -10.66
CA THR A 230 17.67 -14.90 -10.53
C THR A 230 18.79 -13.89 -10.28
N GLN A 231 18.50 -12.58 -10.29
CA GLN A 231 19.48 -11.49 -10.22
C GLN A 231 18.94 -10.36 -9.34
N LEU A 232 18.41 -10.69 -8.17
CA LEU A 232 17.85 -9.72 -7.23
C LEU A 232 18.97 -8.90 -6.57
N PRO A 233 18.91 -7.55 -6.59
CA PRO A 233 19.95 -6.73 -6.00
C PRO A 233 19.84 -6.65 -4.48
N LEU A 234 20.98 -6.64 -3.80
CA LEU A 234 21.09 -6.35 -2.36
C LEU A 234 21.37 -4.85 -2.15
N ASN A 235 20.33 -4.03 -2.23
CA ASN A 235 20.44 -2.59 -2.10
C ASN A 235 20.15 -2.11 -0.66
N GLY A 236 20.93 -1.16 -0.16
CA GLY A 236 20.63 -0.53 1.12
C GLY A 236 21.28 0.83 1.34
N ARG A 237 20.66 1.62 2.20
CA ARG A 237 21.16 2.92 2.66
C ARG A 237 21.54 2.81 4.13
N VAL A 238 22.73 3.30 4.45
CA VAL A 238 23.34 3.14 5.76
C VAL A 238 23.49 4.48 6.46
N TRP A 239 23.18 4.49 7.75
CA TRP A 239 23.56 5.51 8.72
C TRP A 239 24.45 4.83 9.76
N MET A 240 25.70 5.28 9.84
CA MET A 240 26.74 4.70 10.69
C MET A 240 27.11 5.68 11.80
N PRO A 241 27.26 5.23 13.06
CA PRO A 241 27.83 6.03 14.13
C PRO A 241 29.30 6.38 13.85
N GLU A 242 29.77 7.47 14.44
CA GLU A 242 31.20 7.77 14.53
C GLU A 242 31.84 6.94 15.66
N GLY A 243 33.09 6.50 15.47
CA GLY A 243 33.86 5.74 16.47
C GLY A 243 34.30 4.36 15.98
N GLU A 244 35.01 3.62 16.84
CA GLU A 244 35.67 2.35 16.48
C GLU A 244 34.75 1.10 16.58
N GLY A 245 33.59 1.21 17.25
CA GLY A 245 32.68 0.07 17.46
C GLY A 245 33.19 -0.92 18.51
N PRO A 246 32.72 -2.19 18.50
CA PRO A 246 31.70 -2.72 17.61
C PRO A 246 30.29 -2.20 17.96
N PHE A 247 29.49 -1.92 16.94
CA PHE A 247 28.16 -1.36 17.09
C PHE A 247 27.07 -2.40 16.77
N PRO A 248 25.92 -2.42 17.49
CA PRO A 248 24.79 -3.26 17.11
C PRO A 248 24.27 -2.90 15.71
N LEU A 249 23.79 -3.92 14.97
CA LEU A 249 23.28 -3.77 13.60
C LEU A 249 21.75 -3.77 13.58
N VAL A 250 21.16 -2.78 12.91
CA VAL A 250 19.72 -2.63 12.72
C VAL A 250 19.40 -2.62 11.22
N LEU A 251 18.70 -3.64 10.73
CA LEU A 251 18.18 -3.67 9.37
C LEU A 251 16.72 -3.25 9.33
N ALA A 252 16.39 -2.24 8.53
CA ALA A 252 15.04 -1.72 8.39
C ALA A 252 14.47 -2.01 6.99
N VAL A 253 13.25 -2.55 6.92
CA VAL A 253 12.59 -2.96 5.68
C VAL A 253 11.21 -2.33 5.55
N HIS A 254 10.99 -1.66 4.44
CA HIS A 254 9.70 -1.04 4.13
C HIS A 254 8.67 -2.06 3.62
N GLY A 255 7.40 -1.67 3.65
CA GLY A 255 6.28 -2.48 3.15
C GLY A 255 5.94 -2.23 1.69
N ASN A 256 4.78 -2.75 1.28
CA ASN A 256 4.26 -2.54 -0.06
C ASN A 256 3.75 -1.09 -0.21
N HIS A 257 4.23 -0.45 -1.26
CA HIS A 257 3.88 0.88 -1.72
C HIS A 257 4.22 0.95 -3.22
N PRO A 258 3.69 1.85 -4.07
CA PRO A 258 4.03 1.85 -5.50
C PRO A 258 5.52 1.65 -5.76
N ALA A 259 5.85 0.63 -6.56
CA ALA A 259 7.23 0.18 -6.73
C ALA A 259 8.16 1.27 -7.30
N THR A 260 7.57 2.28 -7.95
CA THR A 260 8.23 3.48 -8.48
C THR A 260 8.68 4.48 -7.42
N GLU A 261 8.22 4.34 -6.16
CA GLU A 261 8.52 5.28 -5.07
C GLU A 261 9.47 4.67 -4.06
N ALA A 262 10.73 5.13 -4.09
CA ALA A 262 11.81 4.72 -3.19
C ALA A 262 11.39 4.77 -1.72
N SER A 263 11.07 3.61 -1.15
CA SER A 263 10.46 3.50 0.19
C SER A 263 11.50 3.36 1.31
N ASP A 264 12.71 2.91 0.98
CA ASP A 264 13.89 2.81 1.86
C ASP A 264 14.26 4.13 2.53
N ARG A 265 14.22 5.25 1.79
CA ARG A 265 14.55 6.58 2.34
C ARG A 265 13.52 7.08 3.37
N GLY A 266 12.36 6.43 3.44
CA GLY A 266 11.24 6.79 4.29
C GLY A 266 11.49 6.71 5.79
N LEU A 267 12.46 5.89 6.20
CA LEU A 267 12.86 5.67 7.59
C LEU A 267 14.17 6.39 7.95
N ALA A 268 14.63 7.35 7.13
CA ALA A 268 15.90 8.04 7.35
C ALA A 268 16.01 8.75 8.70
N TYR A 269 14.89 9.26 9.24
CA TYR A 269 14.86 9.88 10.57
C TYR A 269 15.19 8.86 11.69
N LEU A 270 14.75 7.60 11.55
CA LEU A 270 15.14 6.53 12.47
C LEU A 270 16.61 6.18 12.27
N GLY A 271 17.06 6.07 11.02
CA GLY A 271 18.46 5.75 10.73
C GLY A 271 19.44 6.77 11.33
N GLN A 272 19.17 8.06 11.16
CA GLN A 272 19.96 9.14 11.76
C GLN A 272 19.92 9.10 13.29
N LEU A 273 18.74 8.93 13.89
CA LEU A 273 18.60 8.83 15.35
C LEU A 273 19.40 7.64 15.90
N LEU A 274 19.24 6.46 15.29
CA LEU A 274 19.88 5.23 15.75
C LEU A 274 21.41 5.33 15.60
N ALA A 275 21.91 5.90 14.51
CA ALA A 275 23.33 6.19 14.35
C ALA A 275 23.85 7.18 15.39
N ALA A 276 23.13 8.26 15.68
CA ALA A 276 23.49 9.19 16.75
C ALA A 276 23.48 8.53 18.15
N ARG A 277 22.75 7.42 18.31
CA ARG A 277 22.71 6.61 19.53
C ARG A 277 23.76 5.50 19.54
N GLY A 278 24.58 5.31 18.51
CA GLY A 278 25.59 4.24 18.45
C GLY A 278 25.11 2.91 17.88
N TYR A 279 24.12 2.94 16.97
CA TYR A 279 23.64 1.77 16.22
C TYR A 279 23.95 1.95 14.74
N ILE A 280 24.44 0.90 14.08
CA ILE A 280 24.47 0.89 12.62
C ILE A 280 23.04 0.66 12.15
N CYS A 281 22.48 1.55 11.35
CA CYS A 281 21.18 1.35 10.75
C CYS A 281 21.29 1.28 9.24
N ALA A 282 20.78 0.21 8.63
CA ALA A 282 20.65 0.09 7.19
C ALA A 282 19.19 -0.10 6.78
N SER A 283 18.65 0.80 5.97
CA SER A 283 17.34 0.60 5.35
C SER A 283 17.50 -0.06 3.99
N ILE A 284 16.92 -1.24 3.85
CA ILE A 284 17.03 -2.10 2.67
C ILE A 284 15.94 -1.73 1.67
N ASP A 285 16.34 -1.70 0.39
CA ASP A 285 15.45 -1.47 -0.73
C ASP A 285 14.89 -2.80 -1.26
N GLN A 286 13.58 -2.97 -1.13
CA GLN A 286 12.82 -4.10 -1.69
C GLN A 286 11.67 -3.61 -2.58
N ASN A 287 11.78 -2.40 -3.12
CA ASN A 287 10.77 -1.80 -4.00
C ASN A 287 10.45 -2.69 -5.22
N PHE A 288 11.41 -3.47 -5.70
CA PHE A 288 11.23 -4.45 -6.77
C PHE A 288 10.34 -5.64 -6.41
N LEU A 289 9.87 -5.75 -5.15
CA LEU A 289 8.85 -6.70 -4.70
C LEU A 289 7.52 -6.03 -4.37
N ASN A 290 7.42 -4.71 -4.56
CA ASN A 290 6.17 -3.99 -4.38
C ASN A 290 5.27 -4.07 -5.62
N THR A 291 4.01 -3.69 -5.45
CA THR A 291 3.02 -3.51 -6.53
C THR A 291 3.56 -2.55 -7.60
N LEU A 292 3.64 -3.05 -8.84
CA LEU A 292 3.79 -2.19 -10.01
C LEU A 292 2.39 -1.79 -10.50
N PRO A 293 2.15 -0.50 -10.81
CA PRO A 293 0.86 -0.05 -11.33
C PRO A 293 0.36 -0.81 -12.57
N ASN A 294 1.27 -1.35 -13.38
CA ASN A 294 0.95 -2.12 -14.59
C ASN A 294 0.76 -3.62 -14.34
N ASP A 295 1.30 -4.18 -13.24
CA ASP A 295 1.13 -5.60 -12.90
C ASP A 295 -0.32 -5.90 -12.47
N GLU A 296 -0.97 -4.95 -11.78
CA GLU A 296 -2.34 -5.15 -11.29
C GLU A 296 -3.42 -4.84 -12.33
N LEU A 297 -3.16 -3.89 -13.23
CA LEU A 297 -4.19 -3.42 -14.18
C LEU A 297 -4.32 -4.28 -15.43
N TYR A 298 -3.27 -5.02 -15.83
CA TYR A 298 -3.23 -5.69 -17.15
C TYR A 298 -2.95 -7.18 -17.12
N THR A 299 -2.19 -7.71 -16.14
CA THR A 299 -1.73 -9.11 -16.18
C THR A 299 -2.42 -10.03 -15.18
N LEU A 300 -3.14 -9.50 -14.18
CA LEU A 300 -3.68 -10.29 -13.04
C LEU A 300 -2.61 -11.12 -12.31
N GLU A 301 -1.33 -10.88 -12.57
CA GLU A 301 -0.19 -11.59 -12.00
C GLU A 301 0.35 -10.80 -10.80
N GLN A 302 -0.28 -10.99 -9.65
CA GLN A 302 0.29 -10.51 -8.39
C GLN A 302 1.47 -11.40 -7.98
N LEU A 303 2.55 -10.78 -7.46
CA LEU A 303 3.66 -11.51 -6.88
C LEU A 303 3.14 -12.45 -5.78
N LYS A 304 3.35 -13.75 -5.95
CA LYS A 304 2.98 -14.76 -4.95
C LYS A 304 4.21 -15.11 -4.12
N ARG A 305 3.98 -15.35 -2.82
CA ARG A 305 5.02 -15.74 -1.84
C ARG A 305 6.14 -14.71 -1.62
N GLU A 306 5.88 -13.45 -1.99
CA GLU A 306 6.86 -12.36 -1.87
C GLU A 306 7.39 -12.16 -0.44
N ILE A 307 6.56 -12.36 0.59
CA ILE A 307 6.99 -12.19 2.00
C ILE A 307 8.11 -13.15 2.39
N GLY A 308 8.04 -14.41 1.91
CA GLY A 308 9.10 -15.40 2.16
C GLY A 308 10.41 -14.98 1.50
N LEU A 309 10.34 -14.49 0.26
CA LEU A 309 11.50 -13.95 -0.44
C LEU A 309 12.05 -12.68 0.23
N ARG A 310 11.20 -11.76 0.69
CA ARG A 310 11.64 -10.59 1.46
C ARG A 310 12.39 -10.99 2.72
N GLY A 311 11.89 -12.01 3.42
CA GLY A 311 12.55 -12.62 4.58
C GLY A 311 13.92 -13.17 4.22
N ARG A 312 14.02 -13.94 3.14
CA ARG A 312 15.29 -14.47 2.64
C ARG A 312 16.29 -13.37 2.30
N LEU A 313 15.86 -12.33 1.58
CA LEU A 313 16.73 -11.19 1.23
C LEU A 313 17.28 -10.49 2.48
N ILE A 314 16.50 -10.36 3.56
CA ILE A 314 17.01 -9.82 4.84
C ILE A 314 18.17 -10.66 5.37
N LEU A 315 18.09 -11.99 5.30
CA LEU A 315 19.16 -12.90 5.72
C LEU A 315 20.39 -12.80 4.80
N GLU A 316 20.19 -12.64 3.49
CA GLU A 316 21.29 -12.40 2.53
C GLU A 316 22.00 -11.06 2.83
N HIS A 317 21.26 -10.03 3.23
CA HIS A 317 21.87 -8.79 3.72
C HIS A 317 22.68 -9.03 4.99
N LEU A 318 22.17 -9.79 5.97
CA LEU A 318 22.95 -10.11 7.18
C LEU A 318 24.24 -10.88 6.84
N GLY A 319 24.18 -11.82 5.90
CA GLY A 319 25.37 -12.55 5.42
C GLY A 319 26.39 -11.63 4.75
N LEU A 320 25.92 -10.65 3.97
CA LEU A 320 26.78 -9.62 3.39
C LEU A 320 27.46 -8.75 4.47
N TRP A 321 26.70 -8.29 5.46
CA TRP A 321 27.23 -7.51 6.59
C TRP A 321 28.23 -8.31 7.43
N GLN A 322 27.96 -9.60 7.66
CA GLN A 322 28.88 -10.51 8.33
C GLN A 322 30.19 -10.66 7.54
N HIS A 323 30.11 -10.93 6.24
CA HIS A 323 31.28 -11.05 5.38
C HIS A 323 32.16 -9.78 5.41
N TRP A 324 31.53 -8.59 5.36
CA TRP A 324 32.22 -7.31 5.51
C TRP A 324 32.85 -7.09 6.89
N ASN A 325 32.29 -7.68 7.94
CA ASN A 325 32.80 -7.59 9.30
C ASN A 325 33.97 -8.53 9.57
N GLU A 326 34.03 -9.65 8.86
CA GLU A 326 35.04 -10.72 9.02
C GLU A 326 36.22 -10.57 8.05
N SER A 327 36.09 -9.75 7.01
CA SER A 327 37.13 -9.56 5.99
C SER A 327 38.16 -8.51 6.45
N GLU A 328 39.39 -8.93 6.76
CA GLU A 328 40.47 -8.07 7.31
C GLU A 328 40.77 -6.81 6.47
N GLU A 329 40.69 -6.91 5.14
CA GLU A 329 40.93 -5.79 4.23
C GLU A 329 39.72 -4.86 4.06
N HIS A 330 38.55 -5.24 4.58
CA HIS A 330 37.33 -4.47 4.43
C HIS A 330 37.23 -3.37 5.49
N ARG A 331 36.78 -2.18 5.08
CA ARG A 331 36.69 -1.00 5.97
C ARG A 331 35.75 -1.16 7.18
N LEU A 332 34.91 -2.21 7.18
CA LEU A 332 33.97 -2.53 8.26
C LEU A 332 34.45 -3.70 9.12
N CYS A 333 35.67 -4.21 8.91
CA CYS A 333 36.21 -5.32 9.67
C CYS A 333 36.16 -5.00 11.18
N GLY A 334 35.55 -5.90 11.97
CA GLY A 334 35.41 -5.77 13.42
C GLY A 334 34.52 -4.61 13.91
N THR A 335 33.83 -3.89 13.02
CA THR A 335 33.03 -2.71 13.39
C THR A 335 31.60 -3.05 13.82
N ILE A 336 31.13 -4.27 13.52
CA ILE A 336 29.75 -4.70 13.74
C ILE A 336 29.72 -5.77 14.85
N ASP A 337 28.82 -5.58 15.81
CA ASP A 337 28.50 -6.60 16.80
C ASP A 337 27.39 -7.52 16.28
N LEU A 338 27.80 -8.66 15.70
CA LEU A 338 26.89 -9.66 15.14
C LEU A 338 26.08 -10.43 16.19
N SER A 339 26.39 -10.28 17.49
CA SER A 339 25.58 -10.82 18.58
C SER A 339 24.37 -9.95 18.93
N ARG A 340 24.32 -8.71 18.40
CA ARG A 340 23.28 -7.72 18.68
C ARG A 340 22.63 -7.21 17.39
N ILE A 341 21.84 -8.08 16.76
CA ILE A 341 21.10 -7.74 15.54
C ILE A 341 19.64 -7.42 15.86
N ALA A 342 19.13 -6.34 15.27
CA ALA A 342 17.71 -6.03 15.24
C ALA A 342 17.15 -5.88 13.84
N LEU A 343 15.88 -6.25 13.68
CA LEU A 343 15.12 -6.10 12.43
C LEU A 343 13.92 -5.18 12.66
N ILE A 344 13.72 -4.18 11.80
CA ILE A 344 12.56 -3.28 11.82
C ILE A 344 11.80 -3.44 10.51
N GLY A 345 10.52 -3.80 10.59
CA GLY A 345 9.64 -3.89 9.42
C GLY A 345 8.51 -2.87 9.50
N HIS A 346 8.14 -2.26 8.37
CA HIS A 346 6.95 -1.39 8.25
C HIS A 346 5.91 -1.99 7.30
N GLY A 347 4.65 -2.07 7.69
CA GLY A 347 3.58 -2.62 6.84
C GLY A 347 3.84 -4.09 6.50
N ARG A 348 3.94 -4.43 5.21
CA ARG A 348 4.38 -5.76 4.76
C ARG A 348 5.83 -6.10 5.14
N GLY A 349 6.67 -5.08 5.36
CA GLY A 349 8.02 -5.28 5.89
C GLY A 349 8.00 -5.94 7.26
N SER A 350 6.96 -5.72 8.07
CA SER A 350 6.79 -6.39 9.36
C SER A 350 6.61 -7.91 9.22
N ALA A 351 5.85 -8.34 8.21
CA ALA A 351 5.74 -9.77 7.91
C ALA A 351 7.07 -10.33 7.38
N ALA A 352 7.84 -9.54 6.63
CA ALA A 352 9.15 -9.94 6.12
C ALA A 352 10.19 -10.15 7.23
N VAL A 353 10.29 -9.25 8.22
CA VAL A 353 11.25 -9.42 9.33
C VAL A 353 10.89 -10.61 10.23
N ILE A 354 9.59 -10.90 10.39
CA ILE A 354 9.13 -12.11 11.06
C ILE A 354 9.49 -13.37 10.24
N ALA A 355 9.27 -13.34 8.92
CA ALA A 355 9.65 -14.44 8.04
C ALA A 355 11.18 -14.68 8.06
N ALA A 356 12.00 -13.63 8.11
CA ALA A 356 13.44 -13.73 8.26
C ALA A 356 13.83 -14.41 9.58
N ALA A 357 13.24 -13.97 10.70
CA ALA A 357 13.51 -14.56 12.02
C ALA A 357 13.15 -16.05 12.08
N LEU A 358 12.03 -16.44 11.47
CA LEU A 358 11.59 -17.84 11.38
C LEU A 358 12.48 -18.68 10.47
N GLN A 359 12.81 -18.19 9.27
CA GLN A 359 13.73 -18.89 8.38
C GLN A 359 15.08 -19.10 9.06
N ASN A 360 15.60 -18.08 9.75
CA ASN A 360 16.83 -18.19 10.54
C ASN A 360 16.71 -19.22 11.68
N TYR A 361 15.58 -19.26 12.39
CA TYR A 361 15.31 -20.27 13.42
C TYR A 361 15.25 -21.70 12.84
N VAL A 362 14.53 -21.90 11.73
CA VAL A 362 14.45 -23.20 11.04
C VAL A 362 15.82 -23.65 10.57
N SER A 363 16.61 -22.75 9.99
CA SER A 363 18.01 -23.01 9.61
C SER A 363 18.86 -23.41 10.81
N ARG A 364 18.76 -22.72 11.95
CA ARG A 364 19.44 -23.10 13.21
C ARG A 364 19.09 -24.51 13.66
N LYS A 365 17.80 -24.87 13.61
CA LYS A 365 17.31 -26.19 14.06
C LYS A 365 17.70 -27.32 13.11
N ALA A 366 17.76 -27.04 11.81
CA ALA A 366 18.12 -28.03 10.79
C ALA A 366 19.63 -28.22 10.63
N ALA A 367 20.45 -27.24 11.05
CA ALA A 367 21.89 -27.27 10.88
C ALA A 367 22.56 -28.11 11.98
N HIS A 368 23.28 -29.15 11.57
CA HIS A 368 24.11 -29.94 12.48
C HIS A 368 25.49 -29.34 12.76
N GLU A 369 25.93 -28.26 12.08
CA GLU A 369 27.13 -27.46 12.43
C GLU A 369 27.50 -26.34 11.42
N ALA A 370 26.86 -26.21 10.24
CA ALA A 370 27.41 -25.39 9.14
C ALA A 370 26.47 -24.37 8.45
N ALA A 371 25.27 -24.08 8.97
CA ALA A 371 24.44 -23.01 8.39
C ALA A 371 24.81 -21.65 8.99
N THR A 372 24.99 -20.63 8.14
CA THR A 372 25.10 -19.23 8.59
C THR A 372 23.82 -18.85 9.30
N CYS A 373 23.90 -18.69 10.62
CA CYS A 373 22.78 -18.35 11.48
C CYS A 373 23.09 -17.05 12.21
N PHE A 374 22.07 -16.22 12.41
CA PHE A 374 22.22 -14.89 12.99
C PHE A 374 21.54 -14.81 14.35
N GLU A 375 22.19 -14.13 15.30
CA GLU A 375 21.59 -13.82 16.60
C GLU A 375 20.68 -12.58 16.48
N ILE A 376 19.48 -12.79 15.93
CA ILE A 376 18.43 -11.77 15.84
C ILE A 376 17.82 -11.59 17.24
N ALA A 377 18.36 -10.65 18.01
CA ALA A 377 17.94 -10.39 19.38
C ALA A 377 16.65 -9.57 19.50
N SER A 378 16.29 -8.79 18.47
CA SER A 378 15.12 -7.91 18.53
C SER A 378 14.41 -7.73 17.18
N VAL A 379 13.08 -7.76 17.21
CA VAL A 379 12.24 -7.56 16.03
C VAL A 379 11.18 -6.49 16.31
N VAL A 380 11.04 -5.52 15.40
CA VAL A 380 10.09 -4.42 15.48
C VAL A 380 9.11 -4.50 14.31
N SER A 381 7.81 -4.56 14.61
CA SER A 381 6.69 -4.49 13.68
C SER A 381 6.02 -3.11 13.76
N LEU A 382 6.22 -2.29 12.74
CA LEU A 382 5.64 -0.96 12.61
C LEU A 382 4.42 -1.02 11.67
N ALA A 383 3.22 -0.71 12.17
CA ALA A 383 1.96 -0.79 11.44
C ALA A 383 1.85 -2.09 10.61
N GLY A 384 2.20 -3.21 11.23
CA GLY A 384 2.56 -4.43 10.51
C GLY A 384 1.39 -5.22 9.94
N THR A 385 1.67 -5.94 8.86
CA THR A 385 0.78 -7.02 8.40
C THR A 385 1.16 -8.34 9.03
N ASP A 386 0.14 -9.16 9.28
CA ASP A 386 0.31 -10.56 9.63
C ASP A 386 0.12 -11.40 8.37
N ALA A 387 1.21 -11.78 7.73
CA ALA A 387 1.13 -12.71 6.61
C ALA A 387 0.86 -14.11 7.18
N ASP A 388 -0.05 -14.86 6.54
CA ASP A 388 -0.39 -16.24 6.90
C ASP A 388 0.79 -17.20 6.67
N TRP A 389 1.90 -17.04 7.41
CA TRP A 389 2.95 -18.05 7.58
C TRP A 389 2.52 -19.10 8.62
N ARG A 390 1.22 -19.44 8.62
CA ARG A 390 0.60 -20.35 9.59
C ARG A 390 1.13 -21.78 9.52
N GLN A 391 1.92 -22.11 8.50
CA GLN A 391 2.49 -23.45 8.34
C GLN A 391 3.61 -23.75 9.35
N GLU A 392 4.08 -22.76 10.11
CA GLU A 392 5.13 -22.93 11.14
C GLU A 392 4.69 -22.33 12.49
N GLY A 393 3.41 -22.48 12.85
CA GLY A 393 2.83 -21.87 14.06
C GLY A 393 3.61 -22.13 15.36
N THR A 394 4.24 -23.29 15.50
CA THR A 394 5.09 -23.65 16.66
C THR A 394 6.43 -22.91 16.68
N ALA A 395 6.98 -22.51 15.53
CA ALA A 395 8.28 -21.86 15.43
C ALA A 395 8.26 -20.40 15.93
N LEU A 396 7.11 -19.71 15.89
CA LEU A 396 6.95 -18.37 16.48
C LEU A 396 6.87 -18.40 18.01
N GLU A 397 6.27 -19.45 18.56
CA GLU A 397 6.14 -19.63 20.01
C GLU A 397 7.50 -19.97 20.64
N GLU A 398 8.34 -20.70 19.89
CA GLU A 398 9.71 -21.09 20.25
C GLU A 398 10.76 -20.03 19.87
N ALA A 399 10.37 -18.92 19.24
CA ALA A 399 11.31 -17.91 18.78
C ALA A 399 11.89 -17.08 19.94
N ASP A 400 13.20 -17.12 20.09
CA ASP A 400 13.93 -16.44 21.16
C ASP A 400 14.44 -15.05 20.73
N PHE A 401 13.50 -14.11 20.54
CA PHE A 401 13.83 -12.70 20.30
C PHE A 401 12.86 -11.78 21.03
N SER A 402 13.34 -10.59 21.41
CA SER A 402 12.46 -9.55 21.95
C SER A 402 11.62 -8.92 20.84
N PHE A 403 10.35 -8.60 21.11
CA PHE A 403 9.42 -8.11 20.09
C PHE A 403 8.71 -6.79 20.42
N LEU A 404 8.80 -5.79 19.54
CA LEU A 404 8.00 -4.56 19.64
C LEU A 404 6.99 -4.49 18.51
N ALA A 405 5.74 -4.24 18.85
CA ALA A 405 4.68 -3.92 17.93
C ALA A 405 4.19 -2.48 18.13
N LEU A 406 4.23 -1.66 17.09
CA LEU A 406 3.70 -0.30 17.07
C LEU A 406 2.53 -0.22 16.07
N GLN A 407 1.34 0.10 16.55
CA GLN A 407 0.13 0.22 15.72
C GLN A 407 -0.47 1.63 15.84
N GLY A 408 -1.03 2.15 14.76
CA GLY A 408 -1.83 3.38 14.78
C GLY A 408 -3.31 3.11 14.98
N SER A 409 -3.99 3.93 15.79
CA SER A 409 -5.44 3.76 16.04
C SER A 409 -6.32 4.15 14.87
N GLU A 410 -5.80 4.94 13.92
CA GLU A 410 -6.48 5.39 12.71
C GLU A 410 -5.80 4.80 11.46
N ASP A 411 -5.08 3.69 11.65
CA ASP A 411 -4.58 2.88 10.55
C ASP A 411 -5.76 2.16 9.89
N MET A 412 -6.04 2.57 8.66
CA MET A 412 -7.14 2.06 7.85
C MET A 412 -6.64 1.13 6.73
N GLU A 413 -5.34 0.86 6.65
CA GLU A 413 -4.74 0.02 5.61
C GLU A 413 -4.50 -1.41 6.10
N VAL A 414 -4.18 -1.57 7.39
CA VAL A 414 -4.02 -2.89 8.01
C VAL A 414 -4.98 -3.08 9.18
N SER A 415 -5.45 -4.31 9.36
CA SER A 415 -6.30 -4.63 10.50
C SER A 415 -5.47 -4.56 11.79
N PRO A 416 -5.92 -3.83 12.84
CA PRO A 416 -5.25 -3.83 14.14
C PRO A 416 -5.08 -5.25 14.74
N LEU A 417 -5.96 -6.18 14.35
CA LEU A 417 -5.89 -7.58 14.76
C LEU A 417 -4.63 -8.29 14.25
N TRP A 418 -4.00 -7.82 13.18
CA TRP A 418 -2.83 -8.46 12.58
C TRP A 418 -1.61 -8.31 13.49
N VAL A 419 -1.28 -7.08 13.87
CA VAL A 419 -0.19 -6.79 14.80
C VAL A 419 -0.44 -7.43 16.17
N GLU A 420 -1.69 -7.42 16.65
CA GLU A 420 -2.04 -8.09 17.90
C GLU A 420 -1.82 -9.61 17.84
N ARG A 421 -2.13 -10.26 16.71
CA ARG A 421 -1.85 -11.70 16.54
C ARG A 421 -0.36 -12.02 16.47
N GLN A 422 0.47 -11.12 15.93
CA GLN A 422 1.93 -11.28 16.01
C GLN A 422 2.39 -11.24 17.47
N TYR A 423 2.02 -10.18 18.19
CA TYR A 423 2.36 -10.01 19.61
C TYR A 423 1.95 -11.21 20.47
N ARG A 424 0.75 -11.75 20.27
CA ARG A 424 0.23 -12.87 21.07
C ARG A 424 0.93 -14.21 20.81
N ARG A 425 1.47 -14.43 19.61
CA ARG A 425 2.12 -15.71 19.24
C ARG A 425 3.60 -15.78 19.62
N ILE A 426 4.25 -14.64 19.79
CA ILE A 426 5.68 -14.60 20.16
C ILE A 426 5.82 -14.90 21.64
N GLY A 427 6.64 -15.89 21.97
CA GLY A 427 7.09 -16.17 23.34
C GLY A 427 5.95 -16.36 24.34
N SER A 428 5.12 -17.38 24.12
CA SER A 428 4.08 -17.82 25.07
C SER A 428 4.55 -18.95 26.01
N SER A 429 5.80 -19.41 25.90
CA SER A 429 6.37 -20.43 26.78
C SER A 429 6.96 -19.81 28.05
N ALA A 430 6.97 -20.56 29.15
CA ALA A 430 7.59 -20.15 30.41
C ALA A 430 9.13 -20.01 30.32
N GLU A 431 9.72 -20.43 29.19
CA GLU A 431 11.16 -20.43 28.92
C GLU A 431 11.61 -19.27 28.02
N HIS A 432 10.68 -18.45 27.51
CA HIS A 432 11.05 -17.28 26.71
C HIS A 432 11.68 -16.19 27.60
N ALA A 433 12.97 -15.94 27.40
CA ALA A 433 13.71 -14.91 28.14
C ALA A 433 13.54 -13.49 27.55
N GLY A 434 12.96 -13.37 26.35
CA GLY A 434 12.78 -12.11 25.64
C GLY A 434 11.68 -11.21 26.20
N CYS A 435 11.79 -9.91 25.90
CA CYS A 435 10.79 -8.91 26.26
C CYS A 435 9.87 -8.63 25.07
N LYS A 436 8.56 -8.44 25.28
CA LYS A 436 7.65 -8.03 24.21
C LYS A 436 6.71 -6.92 24.61
N ALA A 437 6.44 -5.99 23.69
CA ALA A 437 5.53 -4.88 23.90
C ALA A 437 4.64 -4.61 22.66
N LEU A 438 3.40 -4.20 22.91
CA LEU A 438 2.43 -3.74 21.94
C LEU A 438 1.96 -2.34 22.32
N ILE A 439 2.32 -1.36 21.50
CA ILE A 439 1.93 0.04 21.63
C ILE A 439 0.88 0.38 20.58
N ASN A 440 -0.23 0.95 21.00
CA ASN A 440 -1.22 1.55 20.11
C ASN A 440 -1.21 3.07 20.25
N ILE A 441 -0.80 3.78 19.21
CA ILE A 441 -0.62 5.23 19.17
C ILE A 441 -1.92 5.88 18.68
N GLN A 442 -2.53 6.70 19.53
CA GLN A 442 -3.78 7.36 19.20
C GLN A 442 -3.58 8.41 18.10
N GLY A 443 -4.39 8.34 17.05
CA GLY A 443 -4.35 9.28 15.93
C GLY A 443 -3.25 9.00 14.91
N ALA A 444 -2.45 7.94 15.09
CA ALA A 444 -1.49 7.52 14.08
C ALA A 444 -2.19 6.75 12.96
N ASP A 445 -1.77 6.99 11.72
CA ASP A 445 -2.21 6.29 10.51
C ASP A 445 -1.13 5.31 10.02
N HIS A 446 -1.40 4.58 8.93
CA HIS A 446 -0.47 3.58 8.38
C HIS A 446 0.81 4.20 7.81
N SER A 447 0.63 5.24 7.00
CA SER A 447 1.65 5.69 6.04
C SER A 447 2.60 6.71 6.64
N SER A 448 2.17 7.50 7.64
CA SER A 448 2.93 8.64 8.18
C SER A 448 4.17 8.24 8.99
N PHE A 449 4.34 6.95 9.28
CA PHE A 449 5.60 6.39 9.79
C PHE A 449 6.74 6.47 8.76
N ASN A 450 6.40 6.48 7.47
CA ASN A 450 7.32 6.61 6.35
C ASN A 450 7.21 8.01 5.74
N THR A 451 8.33 8.73 5.61
CA THR A 451 8.33 10.11 5.12
C THR A 451 8.01 10.25 3.63
N VAL A 452 8.01 9.15 2.87
CA VAL A 452 7.76 9.14 1.43
C VAL A 452 6.29 8.89 1.09
N TRP A 453 5.65 7.95 1.78
CA TRP A 453 4.35 7.40 1.34
C TRP A 453 3.21 8.41 1.33
N GLY A 454 3.31 9.44 2.18
CA GLY A 454 2.28 10.46 2.32
C GLY A 454 0.92 9.88 2.75
N ARG A 455 -0.09 10.74 2.94
CA ARG A 455 -1.45 10.29 3.27
C ARG A 455 -2.30 10.06 2.03
N PRO A 456 -3.06 8.95 1.93
CA PRO A 456 -4.09 8.79 0.92
C PRO A 456 -5.13 9.92 0.99
N ASP A 457 -5.63 10.39 -0.15
CA ASP A 457 -6.54 11.54 -0.22
C ASP A 457 -7.87 11.31 0.54
N GLY A 458 -8.35 10.07 0.66
CA GLY A 458 -9.49 9.71 1.48
C GLY A 458 -9.26 9.97 2.97
N GLN A 459 -8.07 9.64 3.49
CA GLN A 459 -7.69 9.92 4.88
C GLN A 459 -7.50 11.42 5.09
N ARG A 460 -6.95 12.17 4.13
CA ARG A 460 -6.81 13.65 4.21
C ARG A 460 -8.15 14.37 4.41
N ARG A 461 -9.24 13.84 3.83
CA ARG A 461 -10.60 14.40 4.00
C ARG A 461 -11.24 14.08 5.35
N LEU A 462 -10.90 12.95 5.98
CA LEU A 462 -11.25 12.62 7.38
C LEU A 462 -10.29 13.25 8.42
N ALA A 463 -9.10 13.69 7.99
CA ALA A 463 -7.95 14.02 8.83
C ALA A 463 -8.08 15.26 9.71
N ALA A 464 -9.04 16.16 9.45
CA ALA A 464 -8.94 17.53 9.92
C ALA A 464 -8.98 17.72 11.46
N LYS A 465 -9.33 16.70 12.27
CA LYS A 465 -9.37 16.84 13.75
C LYS A 465 -8.87 15.64 14.57
N ARG A 466 -8.47 14.52 13.97
CA ARG A 466 -8.15 13.28 14.72
C ARG A 466 -6.76 12.69 14.51
N LEU A 467 -6.10 13.00 13.40
CA LEU A 467 -4.78 12.44 13.10
C LEU A 467 -3.65 13.23 13.76
N LEU A 468 -2.60 12.54 14.19
CA LEU A 468 -1.31 13.16 14.52
C LEU A 468 -0.75 13.86 13.27
N SER A 469 0.18 14.81 13.44
CA SER A 469 0.99 15.23 12.29
C SER A 469 2.00 14.13 11.95
N PRO A 470 2.44 14.00 10.68
CA PRO A 470 3.47 13.02 10.32
C PRO A 470 4.72 13.13 11.19
N ALA A 471 5.20 14.35 11.44
CA ALA A 471 6.35 14.60 12.31
C ALA A 471 6.14 14.07 13.74
N ARG A 472 4.95 14.25 14.34
CA ARG A 472 4.65 13.72 15.68
C ARG A 472 4.56 12.20 15.70
N GLN A 473 4.01 11.59 14.65
CA GLN A 473 3.95 10.14 14.53
C GLN A 473 5.36 9.53 14.36
N GLN A 474 6.22 10.16 13.57
CA GLN A 474 7.62 9.80 13.41
C GLN A 474 8.39 9.96 14.73
N GLN A 475 8.15 11.05 15.47
CA GLN A 475 8.71 11.24 16.81
C GLN A 475 8.27 10.13 17.77
N ALA A 476 7.00 9.73 17.74
CA ALA A 476 6.52 8.63 18.57
C ALA A 476 7.21 7.31 18.21
N ALA A 477 7.34 7.00 16.91
CA ALA A 477 8.07 5.82 16.45
C ALA A 477 9.54 5.86 16.90
N ALA A 478 10.22 7.00 16.71
CA ALA A 478 11.59 7.21 17.17
C ALA A 478 11.76 6.90 18.67
N VAL A 479 10.91 7.45 19.53
CA VAL A 479 10.99 7.25 20.98
C VAL A 479 10.81 5.77 21.36
N PHE A 480 9.77 5.12 20.86
CA PHE A 480 9.51 3.72 21.24
C PHE A 480 10.54 2.77 20.63
N ILE A 481 10.93 2.96 19.38
CA ILE A 481 11.90 2.08 18.73
C ILE A 481 13.27 2.22 19.38
N SER A 482 13.76 3.45 19.63
CA SER A 482 15.06 3.62 20.28
C SER A 482 15.06 3.04 21.68
N ALA A 483 14.05 3.37 22.50
CA ALA A 483 13.96 2.85 23.87
C ALA A 483 13.87 1.32 23.92
N PHE A 484 13.18 0.71 22.95
CA PHE A 484 13.12 -0.74 22.87
C PHE A 484 14.49 -1.35 22.57
N LEU A 485 15.19 -0.82 21.56
CA LEU A 485 16.52 -1.32 21.20
C LEU A 485 17.57 -1.07 22.29
N ASP A 486 17.49 0.03 23.04
CA ASP A 486 18.35 0.26 24.20
C ASP A 486 18.06 -0.75 25.31
N ALA A 487 16.78 -1.05 25.56
CA ALA A 487 16.36 -2.02 26.58
C ALA A 487 16.79 -3.46 26.25
N THR A 488 16.70 -3.86 24.98
CA THR A 488 16.85 -5.26 24.56
C THR A 488 18.23 -5.59 23.99
N LEU A 489 18.91 -4.65 23.35
CA LEU A 489 20.27 -4.88 22.81
C LEU A 489 21.37 -4.38 23.76
N ARG A 490 21.08 -3.41 24.64
CA ARG A 490 22.07 -2.84 25.56
C ARG A 490 21.77 -3.10 27.03
N GLY A 491 20.59 -3.64 27.34
CA GLY A 491 20.19 -3.88 28.72
C GLY A 491 19.96 -2.59 29.52
N GLU A 492 19.64 -1.46 28.86
CA GLU A 492 19.44 -0.20 29.57
C GLU A 492 18.14 -0.21 30.37
N ASP A 493 18.25 -0.35 31.70
CA ASP A 493 17.10 -0.37 32.62
C ASP A 493 16.24 0.89 32.55
N SER A 494 16.87 2.03 32.25
CA SER A 494 16.16 3.29 32.08
C SER A 494 15.19 3.26 30.90
N ALA A 495 15.54 2.54 29.83
CA ALA A 495 14.73 2.37 28.64
C ALA A 495 13.61 1.33 28.85
N ARG A 496 13.87 0.29 29.66
CA ARG A 496 12.84 -0.68 30.09
C ARG A 496 11.64 -0.02 30.77
N ARG A 497 11.85 1.10 31.48
CA ARG A 497 10.78 1.86 32.14
C ARG A 497 9.71 2.39 31.18
N VAL A 498 10.06 2.64 29.91
CA VAL A 498 9.10 3.10 28.88
C VAL A 498 8.01 2.07 28.62
N PHE A 499 8.33 0.79 28.79
CA PHE A 499 7.43 -0.33 28.50
C PHE A 499 6.83 -0.96 29.75
N ARG A 500 7.03 -0.40 30.95
CA ARG A 500 6.39 -0.98 32.13
C ARG A 500 4.87 -0.86 32.01
N ASP A 501 4.20 -1.99 32.15
CA ASP A 501 2.74 -2.07 32.11
C ASP A 501 2.16 -1.24 33.24
N SER A 502 1.40 -0.19 32.90
CA SER A 502 0.63 0.61 33.86
C SER A 502 -0.85 0.21 33.88
N GLY A 503 -1.19 -0.95 33.32
CA GLY A 503 -2.55 -1.43 33.10
C GLY A 503 -3.25 -0.78 31.90
N LYS A 504 -4.59 -0.72 31.95
CA LYS A 504 -5.48 -0.15 30.89
C LYS A 504 -5.41 1.38 30.74
N THR A 505 -4.50 2.05 31.44
CA THR A 505 -4.46 3.51 31.56
C THR A 505 -3.73 4.10 30.36
N ARG A 506 -4.35 5.05 29.66
CA ARG A 506 -3.69 5.79 28.56
C ARG A 506 -2.45 6.49 29.11
N GLN A 507 -1.28 6.10 28.64
CA GLN A 507 -0.03 6.75 28.97
C GLN A 507 0.14 8.01 28.11
N ARG A 508 0.86 8.99 28.67
CA ARG A 508 1.10 10.28 28.02
C ARG A 508 2.59 10.57 28.07
N LEU A 509 3.27 10.33 26.96
CA LEU A 509 4.52 11.01 26.66
C LEU A 509 4.18 12.43 26.16
N PRO A 510 5.06 13.42 26.35
CA PRO A 510 4.84 14.76 25.82
C PRO A 510 4.50 14.69 24.33
N GLY A 511 3.28 15.09 23.95
CA GLY A 511 2.87 15.24 22.54
C GLY A 511 1.96 14.14 21.95
N PHE A 512 1.79 12.96 22.55
CA PHE A 512 0.86 11.92 22.05
C PHE A 512 0.30 11.00 23.15
N ARG A 513 -0.87 10.41 22.87
CA ARG A 513 -1.56 9.44 23.74
C ARG A 513 -1.38 8.04 23.19
N TYR A 514 -1.12 7.06 24.05
CA TYR A 514 -0.99 5.66 23.63
C TYR A 514 -1.48 4.69 24.72
N SER A 515 -1.67 3.44 24.34
CA SER A 515 -1.81 2.32 25.27
C SER A 515 -0.65 1.35 25.07
N CYS A 516 -0.13 0.78 26.16
CA CYS A 516 0.94 -0.21 26.16
C CYS A 516 0.40 -1.52 26.74
N ARG A 517 0.77 -2.65 26.15
CA ARG A 517 0.74 -3.98 26.75
C ARG A 517 2.13 -4.56 26.63
N SER A 518 2.64 -5.21 27.66
CA SER A 518 4.05 -5.60 27.69
C SER A 518 4.30 -6.76 28.64
N GLU A 519 5.27 -7.60 28.30
CA GLU A 519 5.72 -8.76 29.07
C GLU A 519 7.27 -8.77 29.08
N GLY A 520 7.87 -9.22 30.18
CA GLY A 520 9.34 -9.39 30.31
C GLY A 520 10.15 -8.15 30.72
N PHE A 521 9.54 -6.95 30.81
CA PHE A 521 10.24 -5.70 31.17
C PHE A 521 10.42 -5.45 32.69
N THR A 522 10.61 -6.50 33.50
CA THR A 522 10.86 -6.37 34.95
C THR A 522 12.31 -5.93 35.23
N GLU A 523 12.55 -5.35 36.42
CA GLU A 523 13.91 -4.99 36.87
C GLU A 523 14.74 -6.26 37.06
N THR A 524 15.99 -6.23 36.60
CA THR A 524 17.01 -7.14 37.14
C THR A 524 17.25 -6.71 38.58
N ASN A 525 16.82 -7.52 39.54
CA ASN A 525 17.25 -7.37 40.93
C ASN A 525 18.78 -7.56 40.96
N ASN A 526 19.52 -6.46 40.97
CA ASN A 526 20.92 -6.46 41.36
C ASN A 526 21.04 -6.33 42.88
#